data_AF-A0A352Q397-F1
#
_entry.id   AF-A0A352Q397-F1
#
_cell.length_a   1.000
_cell.length_b   1.000
_cell.length_c   1.000
_cell.angle_alpha   90.00
_cell.angle_beta   90.00
_cell.angle_gamma   90.00
#
_symmetry.space_group_name_H-M   'P 1'
#
loop_
_entity.id
_entity.type
_entity.pdbx_description
1 polymer ?
#
loop_
_entity_poly.entity_id
_entity_poly.type
_entity_poly.pdbx_seq_one_letter_code
_entity_poly.pdbx_strand_id
1 'polypeptide(L)' 'SARYQFHCAQGAKLTAIKVQLFDLFPGIETVRAAWVSDSHQASAMLTADSITINLKGK' A
#
# COMPACT_ATOMS: atom_id res chain seq x y z
N SER A 1 -0.12 -6.67 -17.06
CA SER A 1 -0.37 -5.99 -15.76
C SER A 1 -0.21 -7.01 -14.64
N ALA A 2 0.31 -6.60 -13.48
CA ALA A 2 0.44 -7.47 -12.31
C ALA A 2 -0.56 -7.05 -11.23
N ARG A 3 -1.08 -8.03 -10.48
CA ARG A 3 -1.97 -7.80 -9.32
C ARG A 3 -1.49 -8.66 -8.16
N TYR A 4 -1.45 -8.07 -6.98
CA TYR A 4 -1.08 -8.75 -5.74
C TYR A 4 -2.12 -8.40 -4.68
N GLN A 5 -2.57 -9.41 -3.95
CA GLN A 5 -3.50 -9.25 -2.83
C GLN A 5 -2.84 -9.80 -1.58
N PHE A 6 -2.87 -9.01 -0.51
CA PHE A 6 -2.33 -9.37 0.78
C PHE A 6 -3.39 -9.21 1.85
N HIS A 7 -3.59 -10.24 2.65
CA HIS A 7 -4.49 -10.21 3.80
C HIS A 7 -3.69 -10.04 5.09
N CYS A 8 -3.91 -8.92 5.80
CA CYS A 8 -3.24 -8.66 7.06
C CYS A 8 -4.01 -9.31 8.22
N ALA A 9 -3.45 -10.35 8.84
CA ALA A 9 -4.07 -11.06 9.95
C ALA A 9 -4.31 -10.19 11.21
N GLN A 10 -3.56 -9.10 11.37
CA GLN A 10 -3.69 -8.17 12.51
C GLN A 10 -4.08 -6.77 12.03
N GLY A 11 -5.12 -6.68 11.18
CA GLY A 11 -5.60 -5.42 10.59
C GLY A 11 -5.84 -4.31 11.62
N ALA A 12 -6.40 -4.63 12.79
CA ALA A 12 -6.64 -3.67 13.86
C ALA A 12 -5.36 -3.00 14.44
N LYS A 13 -4.19 -3.62 14.26
CA LYS A 13 -2.90 -3.07 14.68
C LYS A 13 -2.13 -2.42 13.53
N LEU A 14 -2.66 -2.46 12.30
CA LEU A 14 -1.99 -1.98 11.11
C LEU A 14 -2.04 -0.46 11.05
N THR A 15 -0.88 0.19 11.01
CA THR A 15 -0.77 1.66 11.06
C THR A 15 -0.23 2.27 9.78
N ALA A 16 0.53 1.49 9.01
CA ALA A 16 1.09 1.90 7.73
C ALA A 16 1.47 0.67 6.88
N ILE A 17 1.58 0.86 5.57
CA ILE A 17 2.11 -0.10 4.60
C ILE A 17 3.26 0.58 3.87
N LYS A 18 4.44 -0.05 3.81
CA LYS A 18 5.59 0.41 3.04
C LYS A 18 5.83 -0.53 1.86
N VAL A 19 5.93 0.01 0.65
CA VAL A 19 6.15 -0.76 -0.57
C VAL A 19 7.62 -0.66 -0.99
N GLN A 20 8.35 -1.78 -0.94
CA GLN A 20 9.77 -1.85 -1.34
C GLN A 20 9.97 -2.23 -2.81
N LEU A 21 8.88 -2.29 -3.60
CA LEU A 21 8.92 -2.80 -4.96
C LEU A 21 9.74 -1.92 -5.91
N PHE A 22 9.77 -0.60 -5.65
CA PHE A 22 10.52 0.38 -6.45
C PHE A 22 12.04 0.14 -6.38
N ASP A 23 12.56 -0.32 -5.24
CA ASP A 23 13.99 -0.61 -5.05
C ASP A 23 14.42 -1.88 -5.81
N LEU A 24 13.52 -2.85 -5.92
CA LEU A 24 13.79 -4.14 -6.57
C LEU A 24 13.57 -4.08 -8.08
N PHE A 25 12.69 -3.19 -8.54
CA PHE A 25 12.27 -3.10 -9.94
C PHE A 25 12.25 -1.63 -10.39
N PRO A 26 13.40 -1.07 -10.81
CA PRO A 26 13.52 0.34 -11.16
C PRO A 26 12.67 0.76 -12.38
N GLY A 27 12.20 -0.21 -13.19
CA GLY A 27 11.26 0.04 -14.29
C GLY A 27 9.80 0.25 -13.85
N ILE A 28 9.48 0.04 -12.56
CA ILE A 28 8.14 0.31 -12.02
C ILE A 28 8.11 1.76 -11.53
N GLU A 29 7.38 2.61 -12.23
CA GLU A 29 7.23 4.02 -11.87
C GLU A 29 6.06 4.28 -10.93
N THR A 30 5.00 3.47 -11.06
CA THR A 30 3.75 3.66 -10.28
C THR A 30 3.19 2.35 -9.75
N VAL A 31 2.68 2.39 -8.52
CA VAL A 31 1.89 1.32 -7.92
C VAL A 31 0.55 1.89 -7.47
N ARG A 32 -0.54 1.37 -8.04
CA ARG A 32 -1.90 1.65 -7.58
C ARG A 32 -2.24 0.70 -6.45
N ALA A 33 -2.37 1.24 -5.24
CA ALA A 33 -2.72 0.49 -4.06
C ALA A 33 -4.14 0.83 -3.62
N ALA A 34 -4.89 -0.20 -3.24
CA ALA A 34 -6.19 -0.07 -2.59
C ALA A 34 -6.22 -1.00 -1.38
N TRP A 35 -6.92 -0.60 -0.33
CA TRP A 35 -7.08 -1.38 0.87
C TRP A 35 -8.48 -1.23 1.44
N VAL A 36 -8.89 -2.28 2.14
CA VAL A 36 -10.14 -2.35 2.89
C VAL A 36 -9.78 -2.79 4.30
N SER A 37 -10.35 -2.10 5.27
CA SER A 37 -10.32 -2.41 6.69
C SER A 37 -11.75 -2.47 7.20
N ASP A 38 -11.94 -2.94 8.43
CA ASP A 38 -13.28 -3.09 9.01
C ASP A 38 -14.06 -1.77 9.08
N SER A 39 -13.36 -0.63 9.18
CA SER A 39 -13.97 0.70 9.31
C SER A 39 -13.84 1.59 8.07
N HIS A 40 -12.97 1.27 7.11
CA HIS A 40 -12.63 2.19 6.02
C HIS A 40 -12.07 1.48 4.78
N GLN A 41 -12.32 2.06 3.61
CA GLN A 41 -11.69 1.69 2.34
C GLN A 41 -11.04 2.91 1.69
N ALA A 42 -9.86 2.74 1.12
CA ALA A 42 -9.18 3.83 0.41
C ALA A 42 -8.23 3.31 -0.67
N SER A 43 -7.73 4.24 -1.46
CA SER A 43 -6.71 3.99 -2.47
C SER A 43 -5.70 5.13 -2.53
N ALA A 44 -4.50 4.80 -3.01
CA ALA A 44 -3.43 5.74 -3.24
C ALA A 44 -2.59 5.30 -4.45
N MET A 45 -1.97 6.27 -5.11
CA MET A 45 -0.92 6.02 -6.10
C MET A 45 0.43 6.27 -5.44
N LEU A 46 1.27 5.24 -5.43
CA LEU A 46 2.64 5.32 -4.93
C LEU A 46 3.61 5.51 -6.09
N THR A 47 4.69 6.22 -5.80
CA THR A 47 5.87 6.40 -6.66
C THR A 47 7.12 6.12 -5.82
N ALA A 48 8.29 6.10 -6.44
CA ALA A 48 9.57 5.94 -5.73
C ALA A 48 9.77 7.00 -4.61
N ASP A 49 9.19 8.19 -4.75
CA ASP A 49 9.29 9.27 -3.76
C ASP A 49 8.26 9.15 -2.62
N SER A 50 7.21 8.34 -2.82
CA SER A 50 6.10 8.18 -1.88
C SER A 50 5.69 6.71 -1.79
N ILE A 51 6.51 5.95 -1.05
CA ILE A 51 6.38 4.49 -0.93
C ILE A 51 5.57 4.02 0.28
N THR A 52 5.10 4.96 1.12
CA THR A 52 4.42 4.64 2.38
C THR A 52 2.98 5.10 2.36
N ILE A 53 2.06 4.18 2.65
CA ILE A 53 0.65 4.45 2.92
C ILE A 53 0.48 4.52 4.43
N ASN A 54 0.10 5.68 4.95
CA ASN A 54 -0.28 5.82 6.36
C ASN A 54 -1.76 5.50 6.53
N LEU A 55 -2.07 4.63 7.49
CA LEU A 55 -3.42 4.17 7.79
C LEU A 55 -3.97 4.75 9.10
N LYS A 56 -3.11 5.40 9.90
CA LYS A 56 -3.54 6.19 11.05
C LYS A 56 -4.19 7.50 10.60
N GLY A 57 -5.47 7.64 10.90
CA GLY A 57 -6.20 8.90 10.82
C GLY A 57 -6.75 9.21 9.43
N LYS A 58 -7.92 8.67 9.11
CA LYS A 58 -9.12 9.40 8.67
C LYS A 58 -10.35 8.58 9.04
#